data_AF-A0A3L9YRA0-F1
#
_entry.id   AF-A0A3L9YRA0-F1
#
_cell.length_a   1.000
_cell.length_b   1.000
_cell.length_c   1.000
_cell.angle_alpha   90.00
_cell.angle_beta   90.00
_cell.angle_gamma   90.00
#
_symmetry.space_group_name_H-M   'P 1'
#
loop_
_entity.id
_entity.type
_entity.pdbx_description
1 polymer ?
#
loop_
_entity_poly.entity_id
_entity_poly.type
_entity_poly.pdbx_seq_one_letter_code
_entity_poly.pdbx_strand_id
1 'polypeptide(L)'
;MSLLHLPEAAIGSIAAAVIGAFFAFIGLVIAKESKVSEFRQAWIDELRTEIALVIAALNNLRGISVVQIPSQLEAFKLTESFFMEANKASSAIKLRLNPNEERCKEVLRLLNNLESLHMKGFPIDIQACRKCEDDLLAASQLLLKAEWRRVRTGERVFNVAKWSGLAVSIALVVLLLFSVANSSGKKAAVNDPVDAKAPLLGASVPLSSTARSVAPEAAKQ
;
A
#
# COMPACT_ATOMS: atom_id res chain seq x y z
N MET A 1 -32.95 -22.00 -27.39
CA MET A 1 -32.07 -21.58 -26.28
C MET A 1 -32.28 -20.09 -26.11
N SER A 2 -33.20 -19.72 -25.22
CA SER A 2 -33.69 -18.35 -25.06
C SER A 2 -32.61 -17.51 -24.38
N LEU A 3 -31.89 -16.69 -25.15
CA LEU A 3 -30.99 -15.69 -24.59
C LEU A 3 -31.81 -14.78 -23.67
N LEU A 4 -31.37 -14.67 -22.41
CA LEU A 4 -31.93 -13.77 -21.40
C LEU A 4 -32.07 -12.37 -22.00
N HIS A 5 -33.29 -11.88 -22.21
CA HIS A 5 -33.56 -10.48 -22.53
C HIS A 5 -33.48 -9.69 -21.23
N LEU A 6 -32.26 -9.37 -20.78
CA LEU A 6 -32.06 -8.42 -19.69
C LEU A 6 -32.34 -7.00 -20.21
N PRO A 7 -33.06 -6.15 -19.45
CA PRO A 7 -33.19 -4.74 -19.78
C PRO A 7 -31.81 -4.10 -19.95
N GLU A 8 -31.61 -3.27 -20.96
CA GLU A 8 -30.32 -2.62 -21.22
C GLU A 8 -29.81 -1.84 -19.99
N ALA A 9 -30.72 -1.23 -19.23
CA ALA A 9 -30.43 -0.58 -17.95
C ALA A 9 -29.84 -1.53 -16.88
N ALA A 10 -30.31 -2.79 -16.83
CA ALA A 10 -29.83 -3.79 -15.87
C ALA A 10 -28.39 -4.22 -16.18
N ILE A 11 -28.02 -4.31 -17.46
CA ILE A 11 -26.65 -4.65 -17.88
C ILE A 11 -25.66 -3.58 -17.39
N GLY A 12 -26.03 -2.30 -17.52
CA GLY A 12 -25.21 -1.18 -17.03
C GLY A 12 -25.02 -1.21 -15.51
N SER A 13 -26.09 -1.44 -14.75
CA SER A 13 -26.02 -1.52 -13.28
C SER A 13 -25.20 -2.71 -12.79
N ILE A 14 -25.31 -3.89 -13.42
CA ILE A 14 -24.51 -5.07 -13.07
C ILE A 14 -23.03 -4.81 -13.36
N ALA A 15 -22.71 -4.23 -14.52
CA ALA A 15 -21.33 -3.87 -14.86
C ALA A 15 -20.74 -2.87 -13.85
N ALA A 16 -21.50 -1.83 -13.48
CA ALA A 16 -21.08 -0.87 -12.47
C ALA A 16 -20.85 -1.52 -11.10
N ALA A 17 -21.73 -2.44 -10.68
CA ALA A 17 -21.59 -3.15 -9.41
C ALA A 17 -20.34 -4.05 -9.37
N VAL A 18 -20.05 -4.77 -10.46
CA VAL A 18 -18.84 -5.61 -10.56
C VAL A 18 -17.58 -4.76 -10.51
N ILE A 19 -17.56 -3.61 -11.20
CA ILE A 19 -16.44 -2.66 -11.15
C ILE A 19 -16.26 -2.11 -9.73
N GLY A 20 -17.36 -1.71 -9.08
CA GLY A 20 -17.36 -1.25 -7.69
C GLY A 20 -16.81 -2.30 -6.73
N ALA A 21 -17.24 -3.56 -6.86
CA ALA A 21 -16.76 -4.68 -6.06
C ALA A 21 -15.26 -4.93 -6.28
N PHE A 22 -14.77 -4.82 -7.52
CA PHE A 22 -13.35 -4.96 -7.84
C PHE A 22 -12.48 -3.89 -7.17
N PHE A 23 -12.89 -2.62 -7.23
CA PHE A 23 -12.16 -1.54 -6.57
C PHE A 23 -12.22 -1.65 -5.04
N ALA A 24 -13.36 -2.07 -4.48
CA ALA A 24 -13.48 -2.35 -3.05
C ALA A 24 -12.51 -3.46 -2.61
N PHE A 25 -12.40 -4.54 -3.41
CA PHE A 25 -11.45 -5.62 -3.17
C PHE A 25 -9.99 -5.14 -3.19
N ILE A 26 -9.60 -4.34 -4.20
CA ILE A 26 -8.26 -3.75 -4.25
C ILE A 26 -8.00 -2.87 -3.01
N GLY A 27 -8.97 -2.05 -2.63
CA GLY A 27 -8.86 -1.21 -1.42
C GLY A 27 -8.59 -2.03 -0.17
N LEU A 28 -9.28 -3.17 -0.01
CA LEU A 28 -9.05 -4.09 1.10
C LEU A 28 -7.66 -4.72 1.08
N VAL A 29 -7.18 -5.14 -0.09
CA VAL A 29 -5.81 -5.69 -0.24
C VAL A 29 -4.77 -4.63 0.15
N ILE A 30 -4.89 -3.41 -0.36
CA ILE A 30 -3.97 -2.32 -0.03
C ILE A 30 -4.01 -2.02 1.47
N ALA A 31 -5.20 -1.94 2.08
CA ALA A 31 -5.35 -1.69 3.50
C ALA A 31 -4.67 -2.77 4.35
N LYS A 32 -4.85 -4.05 4.02
CA LYS A 32 -4.14 -5.16 4.67
C LYS A 32 -2.63 -4.98 4.58
N GLU A 33 -2.10 -4.80 3.37
CA GLU A 33 -0.65 -4.74 3.12
C GLU A 33 0.02 -3.53 3.78
N SER A 34 -0.67 -2.39 3.77
CA SER A 34 -0.26 -1.18 4.51
C SER A 34 -0.16 -1.48 6.01
N LYS A 35 -1.19 -2.11 6.59
CA LYS A 35 -1.21 -2.43 8.02
C LYS A 35 -0.18 -3.46 8.42
N VAL A 36 0.06 -4.49 7.59
CA VAL A 36 1.13 -5.46 7.79
C VAL A 36 2.50 -4.78 7.77
N SER A 37 2.71 -3.85 6.84
CA SER A 37 3.97 -3.10 6.76
C SER A 37 4.20 -2.23 7.99
N GLU A 38 3.15 -1.56 8.48
CA GLU A 38 3.16 -0.78 9.73
C GLU A 38 3.53 -1.67 10.93
N PHE A 39 2.91 -2.85 11.07
CA PHE A 39 3.24 -3.78 12.15
C PHE A 39 4.68 -4.29 12.09
N ARG A 40 5.22 -4.53 10.89
CA ARG A 40 6.62 -4.93 10.74
C ARG A 40 7.59 -3.79 11.08
N GLN A 41 7.25 -2.55 10.73
CA GLN A 41 8.06 -1.38 11.13
C GLN A 41 8.03 -1.18 12.65
N ALA A 42 6.86 -1.25 13.27
CA ALA A 42 6.72 -1.23 14.73
C ALA A 42 7.58 -2.32 15.39
N TRP A 43 7.56 -3.55 14.83
CA TRP A 43 8.41 -4.62 15.33
C TRP A 43 9.92 -4.30 15.24
N ILE A 44 10.37 -3.69 14.14
CA ILE A 44 11.76 -3.26 13.93
C ILE A 44 12.14 -2.17 14.93
N ASP A 45 11.28 -1.18 15.11
CA ASP A 45 11.53 -0.01 15.96
C ASP A 45 11.53 -0.39 17.45
N GLU A 46 10.62 -1.27 17.87
CA GLU A 46 10.62 -1.84 19.21
C GLU A 46 11.89 -2.65 19.46
N LEU A 47 12.29 -3.53 18.53
CA LEU A 47 13.54 -4.29 18.68
C LEU A 47 14.76 -3.37 18.82
N ARG A 48 14.86 -2.32 17.99
CA ARG A 48 15.93 -1.32 18.08
C ARG A 48 15.95 -0.64 19.45
N THR A 49 14.77 -0.31 19.98
CA THR A 49 14.61 0.34 21.28
C THR A 49 15.06 -0.58 22.41
N GLU A 50 14.64 -1.85 22.41
CA GLU A 50 15.03 -2.80 23.46
C GLU A 50 16.53 -3.10 23.45
N ILE A 51 17.16 -3.18 22.28
CA ILE A 51 18.62 -3.36 22.16
C ILE A 51 19.36 -2.16 22.74
N ALA A 52 18.91 -0.94 22.43
CA ALA A 52 19.51 0.27 23.00
C ALA A 52 19.31 0.31 24.53
N LEU A 53 18.14 -0.07 25.02
CA LEU A 53 17.81 -0.07 26.44
C LEU A 53 18.66 -1.07 27.23
N VAL A 54 18.80 -2.32 26.74
CA VAL A 54 19.64 -3.31 27.44
C VAL A 54 21.10 -2.89 27.49
N ILE A 55 21.64 -2.35 26.40
CA ILE A 55 23.03 -1.83 26.37
C ILE A 55 23.18 -0.66 27.35
N ALA A 56 22.25 0.31 27.33
CA ALA A 56 22.30 1.47 28.22
C ALA A 56 22.20 1.09 29.70
N ALA A 57 21.25 0.21 30.06
CA ALA A 57 21.07 -0.25 31.43
C ALA A 57 22.31 -0.97 31.96
N LEU A 58 22.91 -1.88 31.17
CA LEU A 58 24.14 -2.57 31.52
C LEU A 58 25.35 -1.61 31.62
N ASN A 59 25.40 -0.58 30.76
CA ASN A 59 26.41 0.46 30.84
C ASN A 59 26.32 1.28 32.12
N ASN A 60 25.10 1.58 32.59
CA ASN A 60 24.88 2.26 33.87
C ASN A 60 25.29 1.38 35.06
N LEU A 61 24.96 0.09 35.05
CA LEU A 61 25.41 -0.87 36.07
C LEU A 61 26.95 -0.89 36.18
N ARG A 62 27.62 -0.90 35.03
CA ARG A 62 29.08 -0.80 34.98
C ARG A 62 29.59 0.56 35.47
N GLY A 63 28.94 1.67 35.11
CA GLY A 63 29.32 2.99 35.59
C GLY A 63 29.32 3.07 37.13
N ILE A 64 28.29 2.49 37.75
CA ILE A 64 28.17 2.41 39.21
C ILE A 64 29.28 1.55 39.83
N SER A 65 29.71 0.48 39.15
CA SER A 65 30.80 -0.37 39.65
C SER A 65 32.16 0.30 39.79
N VAL A 66 32.36 1.42 39.09
CA VAL A 66 33.58 2.22 39.17
C VAL A 66 33.52 3.21 40.33
N VAL A 67 32.32 3.53 40.82
CA VAL A 67 32.11 4.44 41.95
C VAL A 67 32.22 3.65 43.25
N GLN A 68 32.98 4.18 44.20
CA GLN A 68 33.15 3.57 45.51
C GLN A 68 31.89 3.80 46.34
N ILE A 69 30.98 2.82 46.37
CA ILE A 69 29.75 2.90 47.16
C ILE A 69 29.98 2.30 48.57
N PRO A 70 29.67 3.04 49.64
CA PRO A 70 30.03 2.65 51.00
C PRO A 70 29.23 1.47 51.56
N SER A 71 28.05 1.16 51.00
CA SER A 71 27.24 0.02 51.45
C SER A 71 26.61 -0.78 50.30
N GLN A 72 26.49 -2.09 50.47
CA GLN A 72 25.84 -2.95 49.48
C GLN A 72 24.35 -2.63 49.31
N LEU A 73 23.66 -2.20 50.38
CA LEU A 73 22.25 -1.80 50.30
C LEU A 73 22.06 -0.56 49.43
N GLU A 74 22.95 0.42 49.54
CA GLU A 74 22.94 1.62 48.71
C GLU A 74 23.31 1.29 47.26
N ALA A 75 24.27 0.39 47.05
CA ALA A 75 24.61 -0.10 45.72
C ALA A 75 23.42 -0.81 45.06
N PHE A 76 22.70 -1.65 45.81
CA PHE A 76 21.48 -2.30 45.33
C PHE A 76 20.40 -1.26 44.97
N LYS A 77 20.09 -0.32 45.87
CA LYS A 77 19.08 0.73 45.60
C LYS A 77 19.40 1.59 44.38
N LEU A 78 20.68 1.84 44.11
CA LEU A 78 21.12 2.62 42.95
C LEU A 78 21.10 1.80 41.65
N THR A 79 21.21 0.48 41.74
CA THR A 79 21.31 -0.42 40.58
C THR A 79 20.02 -1.17 40.25
N GLU A 80 19.07 -1.25 41.18
CA GLU A 80 17.84 -2.03 41.06
C GLU A 80 17.05 -1.68 39.80
N SER A 81 16.86 -0.39 39.52
CA SER A 81 16.16 0.06 38.31
C SER A 81 16.85 -0.41 37.04
N PHE A 82 18.18 -0.30 36.96
CA PHE A 82 18.95 -0.74 35.79
C PHE A 82 18.92 -2.26 35.62
N PHE A 83 18.94 -3.04 36.71
CA PHE A 83 18.73 -4.49 36.63
C PHE A 83 17.34 -4.83 36.09
N MET A 84 16.30 -4.17 36.58
CA MET A 84 14.93 -4.38 36.09
C MET A 84 14.79 -4.01 34.61
N GLU A 85 15.36 -2.87 34.20
CA GLU A 85 15.36 -2.42 32.80
C GLU A 85 16.09 -3.40 31.88
N ALA A 86 17.31 -3.81 32.25
CA ALA A 86 18.08 -4.77 31.47
C ALA A 86 17.36 -6.11 31.33
N ASN A 87 16.79 -6.64 32.42
CA ASN A 87 16.05 -7.90 32.41
C ASN A 87 14.78 -7.81 31.57
N LYS A 88 14.04 -6.71 31.67
CA LYS A 88 12.83 -6.48 30.86
C LYS A 88 13.17 -6.42 29.38
N ALA A 89 14.17 -5.60 29.02
CA ALA A 89 14.59 -5.42 27.63
C ALA A 89 15.12 -6.72 27.03
N SER A 90 15.98 -7.44 27.76
CA SER A 90 16.49 -8.73 27.32
C SER A 90 15.39 -9.76 27.11
N SER A 91 14.44 -9.86 28.06
CA SER A 91 13.31 -10.77 27.93
C SER A 91 12.44 -10.43 26.73
N ALA A 92 12.19 -9.13 26.48
CA ALA A 92 11.46 -8.68 25.31
C ALA A 92 12.17 -9.05 23.99
N ILE A 93 13.50 -8.88 23.92
CA ILE A 93 14.30 -9.31 22.75
C ILE A 93 14.17 -10.82 22.56
N LYS A 94 14.35 -11.62 23.62
CA LYS A 94 14.28 -13.08 23.57
C LYS A 94 12.92 -13.60 23.10
N LEU A 95 11.83 -12.96 23.51
CA LEU A 95 10.47 -13.31 23.08
C LEU A 95 10.18 -12.91 21.63
N ARG A 96 10.83 -11.85 21.14
CA ARG A 96 10.59 -11.28 19.82
C ARG A 96 11.36 -12.00 18.71
N LEU A 97 12.55 -12.50 19.03
CA LEU A 97 13.45 -13.13 18.05
C LEU A 97 13.16 -14.61 17.90
N ASN A 98 13.10 -15.08 16.65
CA ASN A 98 12.92 -16.49 16.34
C ASN A 98 14.27 -17.24 16.45
N PRO A 99 14.43 -18.18 17.39
CA PRO A 99 15.71 -18.88 17.59
C PRO A 99 16.09 -19.82 16.44
N ASN A 100 15.19 -20.08 15.49
CA ASN A 100 15.49 -20.92 14.33
C ASN A 100 16.13 -20.14 13.17
N GLU A 101 16.14 -18.81 13.22
CA GLU A 101 16.73 -17.97 12.18
C GLU A 101 18.17 -17.59 12.52
N GLU A 102 19.10 -17.82 11.59
CA GLU A 102 20.54 -17.64 11.83
C GLU A 102 20.91 -16.24 12.35
N ARG A 103 20.31 -15.18 11.79
CA ARG A 103 20.58 -13.80 12.25
C ARG A 103 20.07 -13.55 13.67
N CYS A 104 18.93 -14.15 14.01
CA CYS A 104 18.35 -14.06 15.34
C CYS A 104 19.18 -14.84 16.37
N LYS A 105 19.67 -16.04 16.00
CA LYS A 105 20.57 -16.85 16.85
C LYS A 105 21.79 -16.05 17.27
N GLU A 106 22.42 -15.33 16.35
CA GLU A 106 23.63 -14.58 16.66
C GLU A 106 23.36 -13.43 17.65
N VAL A 107 22.28 -12.67 17.44
CA VAL A 107 21.85 -11.62 18.39
C VAL A 107 21.57 -12.22 19.77
N LEU A 108 20.85 -13.35 19.84
CA LEU A 108 20.54 -14.02 21.10
C LEU A 108 21.79 -14.56 21.80
N ARG A 109 22.74 -15.12 21.04
CA ARG A 109 24.03 -15.59 21.56
C ARG A 109 24.83 -14.46 22.19
N LEU A 110 24.94 -13.32 21.49
CA LEU A 110 25.67 -12.15 21.97
C LEU A 110 24.96 -11.49 23.17
N LEU A 111 23.64 -11.43 23.16
CA LEU A 111 22.85 -10.94 24.30
C LEU A 111 23.11 -11.78 25.55
N ASN A 112 23.00 -13.11 25.45
CA ASN A 112 23.28 -14.02 26.57
C ASN A 112 24.73 -13.91 27.05
N ASN A 113 25.68 -13.73 26.14
CA ASN A 113 27.08 -13.53 26.51
C ASN A 113 27.25 -12.22 27.31
N LEU A 114 26.64 -11.13 26.85
CA LEU A 114 26.70 -9.83 27.51
C LEU A 114 26.08 -9.87 28.91
N GLU A 115 24.94 -10.55 29.08
CA GLU A 115 24.33 -10.80 30.39
C GLU A 115 25.27 -11.61 31.29
N SER A 116 25.87 -12.68 30.76
CA SER A 116 26.78 -13.54 31.54
C SER A 116 28.01 -12.77 32.06
N LEU A 117 28.51 -11.79 31.29
CA LEU A 117 29.60 -10.92 31.71
C LEU A 117 29.21 -10.05 32.90
N HIS A 118 27.95 -9.65 33.01
CA HIS A 118 27.44 -8.88 34.15
C HIS A 118 27.07 -9.76 35.35
N MET A 119 26.81 -11.06 35.15
CA MET A 119 26.52 -12.00 36.24
C MET A 119 27.76 -12.56 36.94
N LYS A 120 28.96 -12.48 36.32
CA LYS A 120 30.21 -13.03 36.87
C LYS A 120 30.73 -12.33 38.13
N GLY A 121 30.07 -11.26 38.59
CA GLY A 121 30.46 -10.50 39.77
C GLY A 121 31.59 -9.50 39.50
N PHE A 122 32.06 -8.84 40.55
CA PHE A 122 33.10 -7.82 40.46
C PHE A 122 34.53 -8.40 40.56
N PRO A 123 35.52 -7.82 39.85
CA PRO A 123 35.39 -6.69 38.93
C PRO A 123 34.84 -7.10 37.55
N ILE A 124 34.00 -6.25 36.96
CA ILE A 124 33.47 -6.46 35.60
C ILE A 124 34.60 -6.23 34.58
N ASP A 125 34.78 -7.16 33.65
CA ASP A 125 35.69 -6.98 32.52
C ASP A 125 35.10 -5.99 31.52
N ILE A 126 35.51 -4.72 31.67
CA ILE A 126 35.03 -3.60 30.86
C ILE A 126 35.33 -3.81 29.38
N GLN A 127 36.50 -4.36 29.03
CA GLN A 127 36.91 -4.53 27.64
C GLN A 127 36.11 -5.64 26.97
N ALA A 128 35.89 -6.76 27.67
CA ALA A 128 35.02 -7.82 27.18
C ALA A 128 33.58 -7.34 27.01
N CYS A 129 33.04 -6.55 27.96
CA CYS A 129 31.70 -5.98 27.84
C CYS A 129 31.57 -5.07 26.61
N ARG A 130 32.49 -4.09 26.45
CA ARG A 130 32.47 -3.17 25.30
C ARG A 130 32.55 -3.90 23.97
N LYS A 131 33.46 -4.88 23.85
CA LYS A 131 33.56 -5.71 22.66
C LYS A 131 32.27 -6.46 22.37
N CYS A 132 31.66 -7.06 23.40
CA CYS A 132 30.40 -7.78 23.25
C CYS A 132 29.22 -6.85 22.90
N GLU A 133 29.20 -5.61 23.40
CA GLU A 133 28.24 -4.57 23.03
C GLU A 133 28.39 -4.18 21.55
N ASP A 134 29.61 -3.95 21.08
CA ASP A 134 29.90 -3.62 19.68
C ASP A 134 29.49 -4.77 18.74
N ASP A 135 29.82 -6.01 19.11
CA ASP A 135 29.44 -7.21 18.36
C ASP A 135 27.90 -7.36 18.33
N LEU A 136 27.22 -7.16 19.48
CA LEU A 136 25.76 -7.21 19.58
C LEU A 136 25.10 -6.15 18.70
N LEU A 137 25.65 -4.92 18.70
CA LEU A 137 25.17 -3.83 17.88
C LEU A 137 25.34 -4.15 16.39
N ALA A 138 26.50 -4.67 15.98
CA ALA A 138 26.76 -5.05 14.60
C ALA A 138 25.82 -6.17 14.11
N ALA A 139 25.66 -7.24 14.90
CA ALA A 139 24.73 -8.33 14.59
C ALA A 139 23.28 -7.82 14.48
N SER A 140 22.89 -6.93 15.39
CA SER A 140 21.56 -6.29 15.39
C SER A 140 21.33 -5.44 14.15
N GLN A 141 22.31 -4.63 13.74
CA GLN A 141 22.21 -3.83 12.51
C GLN A 141 22.04 -4.70 11.26
N LEU A 142 22.73 -5.84 11.19
CA LEU A 142 22.58 -6.79 10.09
C LEU A 142 21.17 -7.41 10.06
N LEU A 143 20.64 -7.80 11.21
CA LEU A 143 19.26 -8.29 11.36
C LEU A 143 18.25 -7.23 10.93
N LEU A 144 18.33 -6.02 11.50
CA LEU A 144 17.40 -4.92 11.20
C LEU A 144 17.46 -4.53 9.72
N LYS A 145 18.64 -4.54 9.09
CA LYS A 145 18.78 -4.27 7.65
C LYS A 145 18.18 -5.38 6.78
N ALA A 146 18.20 -6.63 7.23
CA ALA A 146 17.54 -7.73 6.53
C ALA A 146 16.01 -7.58 6.60
N GLU A 147 15.47 -7.30 7.79
CA GLU A 147 14.02 -7.10 7.97
C GLU A 147 13.53 -5.83 7.27
N TRP A 148 14.30 -4.74 7.28
CA TRP A 148 13.97 -3.54 6.51
C TRP A 148 13.84 -3.82 5.01
N ARG A 149 14.75 -4.62 4.44
CA ARG A 149 14.66 -5.05 3.04
C ARG A 149 13.41 -5.90 2.80
N ARG A 150 13.05 -6.78 3.74
CA ARG A 150 11.82 -7.58 3.66
C ARG A 150 10.58 -6.70 3.65
N VAL A 151 10.51 -5.69 4.52
CA VAL A 151 9.41 -4.70 4.55
C VAL A 151 9.33 -3.94 3.24
N ARG A 152 10.46 -3.43 2.74
CA ARG A 152 10.49 -2.62 1.51
C ARG A 152 10.16 -3.40 0.24
N THR A 153 10.47 -4.70 0.22
CA THR A 153 10.15 -5.56 -0.93
C THR A 153 8.64 -5.80 -1.05
N GLY A 154 7.90 -5.67 0.06
CA GLY A 154 6.46 -5.93 0.13
C GLY A 154 6.11 -7.41 -0.07
N GLU A 155 4.84 -7.76 0.13
CA GLU A 155 4.35 -9.11 -0.17
C GLU A 155 4.09 -9.27 -1.68
N ARG A 156 4.31 -10.47 -2.22
CA ARG A 156 4.05 -10.76 -3.64
C ARG A 156 2.60 -10.45 -4.05
N VAL A 157 1.66 -10.62 -3.12
CA VAL A 157 0.23 -10.34 -3.32
C VAL A 157 -0.03 -8.87 -3.61
N PHE A 158 0.65 -7.94 -2.91
CA PHE A 158 0.56 -6.50 -3.19
C PHE A 158 0.98 -6.19 -4.62
N ASN A 159 2.10 -6.76 -5.07
CA ASN A 159 2.60 -6.54 -6.42
C ASN A 159 1.62 -7.06 -7.48
N VAL A 160 1.02 -8.23 -7.27
CA VAL A 160 -0.01 -8.76 -8.18
C VAL A 160 -1.26 -7.88 -8.19
N ALA A 161 -1.79 -7.51 -7.02
CA ALA A 161 -2.99 -6.66 -6.92
C ALA A 161 -2.80 -5.28 -7.57
N LYS A 162 -1.60 -4.71 -7.43
CA LYS A 162 -1.23 -3.45 -8.09
C LYS A 162 -1.29 -3.57 -9.61
N TRP A 163 -0.70 -4.61 -10.18
CA TRP A 163 -0.68 -4.82 -11.62
C TRP A 163 -2.04 -5.22 -12.18
N SER A 164 -2.83 -6.02 -11.45
CA SER A 164 -4.18 -6.36 -11.86
C SER A 164 -5.10 -5.12 -11.85
N GLY A 165 -4.99 -4.27 -10.83
CA GLY A 165 -5.72 -3.00 -10.77
C GLY A 165 -5.38 -2.07 -11.93
N LEU A 166 -4.10 -1.96 -12.28
CA LEU A 166 -3.65 -1.17 -13.43
C LEU A 166 -4.20 -1.74 -14.75
N ALA A 167 -4.09 -3.06 -14.96
CA ALA A 167 -4.57 -3.71 -16.17
C ALA A 167 -6.08 -3.53 -16.38
N VAL A 168 -6.87 -3.71 -15.32
CA VAL A 168 -8.33 -3.50 -15.39
C VAL A 168 -8.66 -2.03 -15.64
N SER A 169 -7.95 -1.09 -15.03
CA SER A 169 -8.16 0.34 -15.26
C SER A 169 -7.88 0.72 -16.73
N ILE A 170 -6.80 0.20 -17.31
CA ILE A 170 -6.48 0.39 -18.73
C ILE A 170 -7.56 -0.23 -19.63
N ALA A 171 -7.99 -1.47 -19.33
CA ALA A 171 -9.03 -2.13 -20.10
C ALA A 171 -10.35 -1.35 -20.09
N LEU A 172 -10.75 -0.79 -18.94
CA LEU A 172 -11.93 0.06 -18.83
C LEU A 172 -11.81 1.34 -19.67
N VAL A 173 -10.65 2.01 -19.64
CA VAL A 173 -10.40 3.20 -20.47
C VAL A 173 -10.48 2.87 -21.97
N VAL A 174 -9.86 1.77 -22.40
CA VAL A 174 -9.89 1.32 -23.80
C VAL A 174 -11.32 1.00 -24.24
N LEU A 175 -12.09 0.30 -23.42
CA LEU A 175 -13.51 0.00 -23.69
C LEU A 175 -14.35 1.27 -23.82
N LEU A 176 -14.13 2.26 -22.95
CA LEU A 176 -14.81 3.56 -23.02
C LEU A 176 -14.47 4.29 -24.32
N LEU A 177 -13.19 4.38 -24.69
CA LEU A 177 -12.76 5.02 -25.93
C LEU A 177 -13.34 4.33 -27.16
N PHE A 178 -13.35 3.00 -27.19
CA PHE A 178 -13.95 2.22 -28.28
C PHE A 178 -15.46 2.46 -28.39
N SER A 179 -16.17 2.50 -27.27
CA SER A 179 -17.61 2.79 -27.24
C SER A 179 -17.92 4.20 -27.78
N VAL A 180 -17.13 5.21 -27.39
CA VAL A 180 -17.30 6.59 -27.87
C VAL A 180 -17.04 6.69 -29.38
N ALA A 181 -15.97 6.05 -29.88
CA ALA A 181 -15.64 6.03 -31.30
C ALA A 181 -16.74 5.40 -32.16
N ASN A 182 -17.28 4.25 -31.72
CA ASN A 182 -18.35 3.56 -32.45
C ASN A 182 -19.69 4.33 -32.41
N SER A 183 -19.96 5.05 -31.32
CA SER A 183 -21.15 5.91 -31.21
C SER A 183 -21.10 7.11 -32.16
N SER A 184 -19.90 7.62 -32.46
CA SER A 184 -19.69 8.76 -33.36
C SER A 184 -19.85 8.37 -34.84
N GLY A 185 -19.43 7.15 -35.22
CA GLY A 185 -19.61 6.62 -36.58
C GLY A 185 -21.07 6.37 -36.97
N LYS A 186 -21.91 5.93 -36.01
CA LYS A 186 -23.36 5.76 -36.24
C LYS A 186 -24.09 7.08 -36.50
N LYS A 187 -23.62 8.20 -35.94
CA LYS A 187 -24.23 9.53 -36.19
C LYS A 187 -23.91 10.07 -37.59
N ALA A 188 -22.79 9.66 -38.20
CA ALA A 188 -22.43 10.08 -39.56
C ALA A 188 -23.25 9.36 -40.64
N ALA A 189 -23.56 8.06 -40.46
CA ALA A 189 -24.29 7.26 -41.43
C ALA A 189 -25.81 7.53 -41.52
N VAL A 190 -26.38 8.29 -40.58
CA VAL A 190 -27.83 8.63 -40.55
C VAL A 190 -28.15 9.91 -41.34
N ASN A 191 -27.14 10.65 -41.79
CA ASN A 191 -27.32 11.95 -42.46
C ASN A 191 -27.11 11.95 -43.99
N ASP A 192 -27.00 10.79 -44.66
CA ASP A 192 -26.97 10.75 -46.12
C ASP A 192 -28.39 10.92 -46.72
N PRO A 193 -28.65 11.93 -47.57
CA PRO A 193 -29.98 12.20 -48.13
C PRO A 193 -30.30 11.22 -49.27
N VAL A 194 -31.40 10.48 -49.12
CA VAL A 194 -31.94 9.56 -50.13
C VAL A 194 -32.70 10.35 -51.22
N ASP A 195 -32.11 10.33 -52.42
CA ASP A 195 -32.72 10.36 -53.76
C ASP A 195 -33.51 11.59 -54.25
N ALA A 196 -32.78 12.46 -54.96
CA ALA A 196 -33.29 13.22 -56.08
C ALA A 196 -33.28 12.36 -57.37
N LYS A 197 -34.44 11.95 -57.87
CA LYS A 197 -34.62 11.52 -59.27
C LYS A 197 -35.98 11.97 -59.82
N ALA A 198 -35.93 12.87 -60.79
CA ALA A 198 -37.04 13.18 -61.72
C ALA A 198 -37.23 12.06 -62.75
N PRO A 199 -38.42 11.96 -63.38
CA PRO A 199 -38.44 12.06 -64.84
C PRO A 199 -39.63 12.85 -65.43
N LEU A 200 -39.41 13.27 -66.68
CA LEU A 200 -40.20 14.13 -67.57
C LEU A 200 -41.29 13.42 -68.40
N LEU A 201 -42.28 14.22 -68.84
CA LEU A 201 -43.08 14.18 -70.09
C LEU A 201 -44.26 13.19 -70.28
N GLY A 202 -45.46 13.74 -70.54
CA GLY A 202 -46.59 13.03 -71.15
C GLY A 202 -47.97 13.73 -71.08
N ALA A 203 -48.22 14.67 -71.99
CA ALA A 203 -49.49 15.27 -72.51
C ALA A 203 -50.87 14.96 -71.87
N SER A 204 -51.65 16.00 -71.54
CA SER A 204 -52.79 16.50 -72.37
C SER A 204 -53.63 17.58 -71.64
N VAL A 205 -53.76 18.74 -72.29
CA VAL A 205 -54.72 19.86 -72.06
C VAL A 205 -56.04 19.45 -72.75
N PRO A 206 -57.29 19.85 -72.36
CA PRO A 206 -57.67 21.26 -72.39
C PRO A 206 -58.80 21.86 -71.50
N LEU A 207 -58.67 23.20 -71.37
CA LEU A 207 -59.66 24.29 -71.46
C LEU A 207 -60.75 24.50 -70.39
N SER A 208 -60.62 25.66 -69.73
CA SER A 208 -61.57 26.80 -69.61
C SER A 208 -61.46 27.36 -68.18
N SER A 209 -61.66 28.64 -67.83
CA SER A 209 -62.12 29.86 -68.49
C SER A 209 -61.97 30.96 -67.42
N THR A 210 -61.44 32.15 -67.78
CA THR A 210 -61.91 33.49 -67.32
C THR A 210 -61.75 33.82 -65.81
N ALA A 211 -61.20 34.92 -65.29
CA ALA A 211 -60.94 36.28 -65.77
C ALA A 211 -60.11 37.06 -64.71
N ARG A 212 -59.40 38.12 -65.15
CA ARG A 212 -59.31 39.52 -64.60
C ARG A 212 -59.49 39.75 -63.07
N SER A 213 -58.79 40.65 -62.38
CA SER A 213 -57.95 41.80 -62.77
C SER A 213 -57.33 42.51 -61.56
N VAL A 214 -56.41 43.45 -61.87
CA VAL A 214 -56.05 44.70 -61.15
C VAL A 214 -54.89 44.62 -60.13
N ALA A 215 -53.89 45.46 -60.43
CA ALA A 215 -52.66 45.81 -59.70
C ALA A 215 -52.89 47.04 -58.77
N PRO A 216 -51.87 47.87 -58.46
CA PRO A 216 -50.64 47.67 -57.67
C PRO A 216 -50.59 48.63 -56.45
N GLU A 217 -49.45 48.74 -55.75
CA GLU A 217 -48.75 50.01 -55.43
C GLU A 217 -48.12 50.16 -54.01
N ALA A 218 -46.89 50.70 -54.03
CA ALA A 218 -46.11 51.43 -53.01
C ALA A 218 -45.68 50.73 -51.68
N ALA A 219 -44.39 50.63 -51.33
CA ALA A 219 -43.30 51.63 -51.18
C ALA A 219 -43.39 52.48 -49.89
N LYS A 220 -42.38 52.33 -49.03
CA LYS A 220 -41.68 53.32 -48.18
C LYS A 220 -40.69 52.52 -47.28
N GLN A 221 -39.39 52.64 -47.53
CA GLN A 221 -38.46 53.59 -46.90
C GLN A 221 -38.38 53.41 -45.39
#